data_AF-A0A524FYP0-F1
#
_entry.id   AF-A0A524FYP0-F1
#
_cell.length_a   1.000
_cell.length_b   1.000
_cell.length_c   1.000
_cell.angle_alpha   90.00
_cell.angle_beta   90.00
_cell.angle_gamma   90.00
#
_symmetry.space_group_name_H-M   'P 1'
#
loop_
_entity.id
_entity.type
_entity.pdbx_description
1 polymer ?
#
loop_
_entity_poly.entity_id
_entity_poly.type
_entity_poly.pdbx_seq_one_letter_code
_entity_poly.pdbx_strand_id
1 'polypeptide(L)'
;MTQLKANKISCCAPQAIKLPRIFISVSACIGCGLCGEVCPFGLPQPVNSGKYGIAHPELCTECSACFRNCPTQAIMMQEQKGCGCLWDARQRAKNPQQNSCCG
;
A
#
# COMPACT_ATOMS: atom_id res chain seq x y z
N MET A 1 -28.80 -35.81 1.06
CA MET A 1 -28.33 -34.94 2.18
C MET A 1 -26.83 -34.79 2.03
N THR A 2 -26.47 -33.78 1.27
CA THR A 2 -25.14 -33.47 0.74
C THR A 2 -24.28 -32.84 1.83
N GLN A 3 -23.33 -33.61 2.36
CA GLN A 3 -22.23 -33.03 3.12
C GLN A 3 -21.23 -32.47 2.11
N LEU A 4 -21.26 -31.14 1.94
CA LEU A 4 -20.20 -30.43 1.22
C LEU A 4 -18.87 -30.74 1.91
N LYS A 5 -17.99 -31.43 1.18
CA LYS A 5 -16.61 -31.67 1.58
C LYS A 5 -15.94 -30.32 1.81
N ALA A 6 -15.35 -30.17 3.00
CA ALA A 6 -14.63 -28.97 3.42
C ALA A 6 -13.62 -28.56 2.33
N ASN A 7 -13.82 -27.37 1.80
CA ASN A 7 -12.93 -26.74 0.83
C ASN A 7 -11.62 -26.39 1.54
N LYS A 8 -10.50 -27.00 1.13
CA LYS A 8 -9.15 -26.67 1.59
C LYS A 8 -8.80 -25.26 1.14
N ILE A 9 -9.17 -24.25 1.93
CA ILE A 9 -8.83 -22.86 1.66
C ILE A 9 -7.59 -22.49 2.49
N SER A 10 -6.46 -22.64 1.80
CA SER A 10 -5.09 -22.14 1.98
C SER A 10 -4.72 -21.34 3.23
N CYS A 11 -3.69 -21.85 3.92
CA CYS A 11 -2.85 -21.21 4.96
C CYS A 11 -2.24 -19.85 4.60
N CYS A 12 -2.36 -19.39 3.35
CA CYS A 12 -1.99 -18.06 2.89
C CYS A 12 -2.46 -17.97 1.44
N ALA A 13 -3.61 -17.35 1.19
CA ALA A 13 -3.89 -16.84 -0.13
C ALA A 13 -3.52 -15.34 -0.13
N PRO A 14 -2.30 -14.95 -0.52
CA PRO A 14 -2.00 -13.55 -0.76
C PRO A 14 -2.92 -13.13 -1.90
N GLN A 15 -3.89 -12.28 -1.62
CA GLN A 15 -4.63 -11.62 -2.68
C GLN A 15 -3.66 -10.63 -3.34
N ALA A 16 -2.92 -11.14 -4.31
CA ALA A 16 -1.92 -10.44 -5.10
C ALA A 16 -2.62 -9.52 -6.10
N ILE A 17 -3.25 -8.46 -5.60
CA ILE A 17 -3.60 -7.32 -6.42
C ILE A 17 -2.32 -6.48 -6.50
N LYS A 18 -1.61 -6.53 -7.64
CA LYS A 18 -0.36 -5.78 -7.87
C LYS A 18 -0.68 -4.29 -8.06
N LEU A 19 -1.17 -3.65 -6.99
CA LEU A 19 -1.41 -2.22 -6.98
C LEU A 19 -0.08 -1.48 -6.72
N PRO A 20 0.10 -0.31 -7.34
CA PRO A 20 1.25 0.52 -7.04
C PRO A 20 1.19 0.91 -5.55
N ARG A 21 2.31 0.67 -4.85
CA ARG A 21 2.37 0.90 -3.40
C ARG A 21 2.29 2.38 -3.03
N ILE A 22 2.47 3.26 -4.01
CA ILE A 22 2.37 4.70 -3.87
C ILE A 22 1.61 5.29 -5.07
N PHE A 23 0.73 6.26 -4.82
CA PHE A 23 0.07 7.04 -5.86
C PHE A 23 -0.23 8.47 -5.39
N ILE A 24 -0.48 9.38 -6.35
CA ILE A 24 -0.82 10.77 -6.09
C ILE A 24 -2.26 11.02 -6.58
N SER A 25 -3.12 11.49 -5.68
CA SER A 25 -4.49 11.90 -6.00
C SER A 25 -4.48 13.20 -6.80
N VAL A 26 -4.99 13.14 -8.04
CA VAL A 26 -5.05 14.30 -8.94
C VAL A 26 -5.98 15.38 -8.40
N SER A 27 -7.07 15.01 -7.72
CA SER A 27 -8.04 15.96 -7.15
C SER A 27 -7.51 16.71 -5.92
N ALA A 28 -6.66 16.06 -5.12
CA ALA A 28 -6.06 16.67 -3.93
C ALA A 28 -4.70 17.33 -4.20
N CYS A 29 -4.03 16.97 -5.29
CA CYS A 29 -2.75 17.57 -5.67
C CYS A 29 -2.96 19.03 -6.07
N ILE A 30 -2.23 19.95 -5.43
CA ILE A 30 -2.25 21.38 -5.78
C ILE A 30 -1.08 21.81 -6.68
N GLY A 31 -0.19 20.89 -7.07
CA GLY A 31 0.95 21.21 -7.94
C GLY A 31 2.11 21.93 -7.25
N CYS A 32 2.22 21.88 -5.92
CA CYS A 32 3.21 22.66 -5.15
C CYS A 32 4.69 22.26 -5.33
N GLY A 33 5.00 21.10 -5.91
CA GLY A 33 6.38 20.70 -6.20
C GLY A 33 7.17 20.05 -5.08
N LEU A 34 6.80 20.26 -3.80
CA LEU A 34 7.51 19.71 -2.63
C LEU A 34 7.82 18.22 -2.73
N CYS A 35 6.90 17.41 -3.26
CA CYS A 35 7.11 15.97 -3.40
C CYS A 35 8.27 15.59 -4.34
N GLY A 36 8.54 16.40 -5.36
CA GLY A 36 9.68 16.20 -6.27
C GLY A 36 10.99 16.62 -5.61
N GLU A 37 10.98 17.69 -4.81
CA GLU A 37 12.16 18.20 -4.10
C GLU A 37 12.65 17.24 -3.00
N VAL A 38 11.72 16.68 -2.22
CA VAL A 38 12.08 15.80 -1.08
C VAL A 38 12.30 14.35 -1.48
N CYS A 39 12.02 13.96 -2.73
CA CYS A 39 12.19 12.58 -3.16
C CYS A 39 13.65 12.34 -3.60
N PRO A 40 14.44 11.54 -2.86
CA PRO A 40 15.85 11.29 -3.21
C PRO A 40 16.00 10.50 -4.53
N PHE A 41 14.93 9.85 -4.99
CA PHE A 41 14.88 9.10 -6.24
C PHE A 41 14.17 9.86 -7.37
N GLY A 42 13.70 11.08 -7.12
CA GLY A 42 13.02 11.90 -8.13
C GLY A 42 11.77 11.24 -8.75
N LEU A 43 11.02 10.43 -8.00
CA LEU A 43 9.89 9.69 -8.56
C LEU A 43 8.65 10.55 -8.86
N PRO A 44 8.23 11.49 -7.98
CA PRO A 44 7.16 12.41 -8.31
C PRO A 44 7.64 13.42 -9.34
N GLN A 45 7.03 13.40 -10.52
CA GLN A 45 7.35 14.30 -11.64
C GLN A 45 6.12 15.09 -12.08
N PRO A 46 6.30 16.32 -12.59
CA PRO A 46 5.21 17.12 -13.13
C PRO A 46 4.58 16.42 -14.35
N VAL A 47 3.26 16.52 -14.46
CA VAL A 47 2.47 16.05 -15.60
C VAL A 47 1.78 17.24 -16.28
N ASN A 48 1.30 17.06 -17.51
CA ASN A 48 0.73 18.12 -18.36
C ASN A 48 -0.43 18.94 -17.74
N SER A 49 -1.00 18.49 -16.61
CA SER A 49 -2.09 19.17 -15.89
C SER A 49 -1.63 20.12 -14.77
N GLY A 50 -0.32 20.41 -14.66
CA GLY A 50 0.23 21.19 -13.54
C GLY A 50 0.15 20.45 -12.20
N LYS A 51 -0.01 19.13 -12.25
CA LYS A 51 -0.03 18.22 -11.11
C LYS A 51 1.21 17.35 -11.13
N TYR A 52 1.36 16.51 -10.10
CA TYR A 52 2.43 15.52 -10.01
C TYR A 52 1.90 14.10 -10.17
N GLY A 53 2.70 13.25 -10.80
CA GLY A 53 2.45 11.82 -10.97
C GLY A 53 3.70 10.98 -10.72
N ILE A 54 3.54 9.66 -10.64
CA ILE A 54 4.64 8.70 -10.46
C ILE A 54 4.52 7.65 -11.58
N ALA A 55 5.46 7.67 -12.53
CA ALA A 55 5.47 6.74 -13.66
C ALA A 55 5.99 5.34 -13.28
N HIS A 56 6.96 5.30 -12.36
CA HIS A 56 7.68 4.09 -11.94
C HIS A 56 7.54 3.84 -10.42
N PRO A 57 6.31 3.53 -9.92
CA PRO A 57 6.06 3.34 -8.49
C PRO A 57 6.85 2.16 -7.88
N GLU A 58 7.28 1.20 -8.70
CA GLU A 58 8.13 0.07 -8.31
C GLU A 58 9.53 0.47 -7.84
N LEU A 59 10.01 1.65 -8.22
CA LEU A 59 11.31 2.18 -7.79
C LEU A 59 11.21 2.89 -6.42
N CYS A 60 10.02 3.01 -5.85
CA CYS A 60 9.82 3.64 -4.55
C CYS A 60 10.32 2.73 -3.43
N THR A 61 11.27 3.24 -2.63
CA THR A 61 11.79 2.55 -1.44
C THR A 61 10.94 2.73 -0.19
N GLU A 62 9.76 3.37 -0.33
CA GLU A 62 8.80 3.57 0.77
C GLU A 62 9.34 4.44 1.93
N CYS A 63 10.34 5.29 1.69
CA CYS A 63 10.91 6.19 2.71
C CYS A 63 9.91 7.22 3.29
N SER A 64 8.75 7.36 2.65
CA SER A 64 7.64 8.23 3.05
C SER A 64 7.98 9.74 3.09
N ALA A 65 9.07 10.17 2.46
CA ALA A 65 9.49 11.57 2.43
C ALA A 65 8.43 12.46 1.73
N CYS A 66 7.99 12.07 0.53
CA CYS A 66 6.97 12.80 -0.20
C CYS A 66 5.62 12.79 0.54
N PHE A 67 5.24 11.66 1.12
CA PHE A 67 4.01 11.52 1.91
C PHE A 67 3.97 12.51 3.08
N ARG A 68 5.04 12.58 3.89
CA ARG A 68 5.10 13.45 5.07
C ARG A 68 5.14 14.94 4.75
N ASN A 69 5.64 15.31 3.57
CA ASN A 69 5.81 16.71 3.18
C ASN A 69 4.71 17.23 2.24
N CYS A 70 3.71 16.41 1.90
CA CYS A 70 2.60 16.86 1.07
C CYS A 70 1.61 17.70 1.91
N PRO A 71 1.46 19.01 1.67
CA PRO A 71 0.62 19.88 2.50
C PRO A 71 -0.87 19.55 2.41
N THR A 72 -1.31 18.96 1.30
CA THR A 72 -2.70 18.55 1.07
C THR A 72 -2.93 17.06 1.26
N GLN A 73 -1.91 16.30 1.71
CA GLN A 73 -1.98 14.86 1.88
C GLN A 73 -2.46 14.11 0.61
N ALA A 74 -2.11 14.64 -0.56
CA ALA A 74 -2.50 14.06 -1.84
C ALA A 74 -1.81 12.72 -2.16
N ILE A 75 -0.75 12.37 -1.43
CA ILE A 75 0.05 11.16 -1.65
C ILE A 75 -0.46 10.06 -0.75
N MET A 76 -0.69 8.87 -1.31
CA MET A 76 -1.18 7.70 -0.58
C MET A 76 -0.17 6.57 -0.71
N MET A 77 0.07 5.84 0.38
CA MET A 77 0.93 4.66 0.42
C MET A 77 0.14 3.46 0.96
N GLN A 78 0.20 2.32 0.27
CA GLN A 78 -0.51 1.11 0.67
C GLN A 78 0.41 0.15 1.43
N GLU A 79 -0.01 -0.25 2.63
CA GLU A 79 0.66 -1.32 3.38
C GLU A 79 0.46 -2.67 2.69
N GLN A 80 1.53 -3.44 2.56
CA GLN A 80 1.43 -4.84 2.15
C GLN A 80 0.93 -5.67 3.33
N LYS A 81 -0.13 -6.44 3.12
CA LYS A 81 -0.52 -7.49 4.08
C LYS A 81 0.55 -8.57 4.02
N GLY A 82 1.34 -8.66 5.09
CA GLY A 82 2.32 -9.73 5.26
C GLY A 82 1.63 -11.08 5.43
N CYS A 83 2.35 -12.15 5.10
CA CYS A 83 1.91 -13.52 5.28
C CYS A 83 2.97 -14.19 6.16
N GLY A 84 2.61 -14.57 7.39
CA GLY A 84 3.57 -15.14 8.35
C GLY A 84 3.11 -15.02 9.81
N CYS A 85 3.68 -15.87 10.66
CA CYS A 85 3.31 -16.01 12.07
C CYS A 85 3.38 -14.69 12.87
N LEU A 86 4.28 -13.78 12.49
CA LEU A 86 4.42 -12.45 13.09
C LEU A 86 3.26 -11.50 12.72
N TRP A 87 2.77 -11.58 11.48
CA TRP A 87 1.61 -10.80 11.04
C TRP A 87 0.33 -11.30 11.72
N ASP A 88 0.16 -12.62 11.82
CA ASP A 88 -0.96 -13.24 12.53
C ASP A 88 -0.96 -12.90 14.03
N ALA A 89 0.22 -12.80 14.66
CA ALA A 89 0.33 -12.33 16.04
C ALA A 89 -0.17 -10.88 16.21
N ARG A 90 0.15 -9.97 15.27
CA ARG A 90 -0.35 -8.59 15.29
C ARG A 90 -1.86 -8.51 15.11
N GLN A 91 -2.43 -9.41 14.31
CA GLN A 91 -3.87 -9.43 14.05
C GLN A 91 -4.68 -10.04 15.20
N ARG A 92 -4.12 -10.96 15.98
CA ARG A 92 -4.73 -11.45 17.24
C ARG A 92 -4.91 -10.34 18.28
N ALA A 93 -3.97 -9.39 18.35
CA ALA A 93 -4.09 -8.25 19.25
C ALA A 93 -5.26 -7.30 18.86
N LYS A 94 -5.64 -7.26 17.58
CA LYS A 94 -6.72 -6.39 17.08
C LYS A 94 -8.07 -7.10 17.02
N ASN A 95 -8.10 -8.42 16.86
CA ASN A 95 -9.31 -9.22 16.86
C ASN A 95 -8.97 -10.63 17.42
N PRO A 96 -9.34 -10.91 18.68
CA PRO A 96 -9.01 -12.18 19.35
C PRO A 96 -9.72 -13.41 18.78
N GLN A 97 -10.76 -13.22 17.95
CA GLN A 97 -11.65 -14.29 17.48
C GLN A 97 -11.26 -14.84 16.10
N GLN A 98 -10.24 -14.27 15.44
CA GLN A 98 -9.73 -14.77 14.16
C GLN A 98 -8.55 -15.73 14.38
N ASN A 99 -8.88 -17.01 14.29
CA ASN A 99 -8.02 -18.16 14.29
C ASN A 99 -7.21 -18.27 12.99
N SER A 100 -6.05 -17.61 12.90
CA SER A 100 -5.01 -17.96 11.93
C SER A 100 -3.69 -18.27 12.63
N CYS A 101 -3.53 -19.54 13.00
CA CYS A 101 -2.23 -20.18 13.04
C CYS A 101 -2.44 -21.49 12.29
N CYS A 102 -1.71 -21.68 11.20
CA CYS A 102 -1.63 -22.98 10.52
C CYS A 102 -1.41 -24.07 11.58
N GLY A 103 -2.34 -25.01 11.64
CA GLY A 103 -2.30 -26.17 12.53
C GLY A 103 -1.25 -27.18 12.08
#